data_AF-A0A3M7RPP3-F1
#
_entry.id   AF-A0A3M7RPP3-F1
#
_cell.length_a   1.000
_cell.length_b   1.000
_cell.length_c   1.000
_cell.angle_alpha   90.00
_cell.angle_beta   90.00
_cell.angle_gamma   90.00
#
_symmetry.space_group_name_H-M   'P 1'
#
loop_
_entity.id
_entity.type
_entity.pdbx_description
1 polymer ?
#
loop_
_entity_poly.entity_id
_entity_poly.type
_entity_poly.pdbx_seq_one_letter_code
_entity_poly.pdbx_strand_id
1 'polypeptide(L)'
;MLEMQRININVEKSAKNQQQFQWPQHIMLFLCEHWLYPAEDYLIKDRYPNHNLFFQSDMDSTILKKSEGRRFGGKCWLVRKNIDVISFEFDHPDYSIIRVQVGTEILNIIGVWIPYDNMKKLRYCNFKSIISSMENILDDCSDENFLLVGDWNCDRLRGKRFDKLFNNFIMNNQLADCADKFKPSIEFTYKNGDYRATLDHILVRKNDLVSVSKFDVLHDLSNLSDHQPISCEFNIRESSQKNDSSTTKKFHLFDWQNPLFVESFKANLTTNLGELLHMIDQTDIRIENDVTCLIDRIHESLPRIFLK
;
A
#
# COMPACT_ATOMS: atom_id res chain seq x y z
N MET A 1 -4.16 22.81 -7.16
CA MET A 1 -2.71 22.67 -6.94
C MET A 1 -2.56 21.32 -6.26
N LEU A 2 -2.07 20.31 -6.98
CA LEU A 2 -2.12 18.92 -6.52
C LEU A 2 -0.90 18.63 -5.64
N GLU A 3 -1.14 18.37 -4.36
CA GLU A 3 -0.15 17.84 -3.42
C GLU A 3 -0.02 16.34 -3.77
N MET A 4 1.07 15.95 -4.44
CA MET A 4 1.28 14.55 -4.84
C MET A 4 2.55 14.03 -4.21
N GLN A 5 2.40 13.15 -3.22
CA GLN A 5 3.47 12.23 -2.85
C GLN A 5 3.68 11.26 -4.03
N ARG A 6 4.92 11.04 -4.46
CA ARG A 6 5.24 10.18 -5.60
C ARG A 6 6.23 9.12 -5.17
N ILE A 7 5.88 7.86 -5.35
CA ILE A 7 6.83 6.77 -5.24
C ILE A 7 7.04 6.19 -6.63
N ASN A 8 8.28 6.24 -7.10
CA ASN A 8 8.65 5.72 -8.41
C ASN A 8 9.24 4.32 -8.28
N ILE A 9 8.63 3.35 -8.96
CA ILE A 9 9.15 1.99 -9.04
C ILE A 9 9.55 1.72 -10.49
N ASN A 10 10.86 1.56 -10.71
CA ASN A 10 11.41 1.12 -11.98
C ASN A 10 11.71 -0.38 -11.90
N VAL A 11 11.01 -1.15 -12.73
CA VAL A 11 11.27 -2.59 -12.93
C VAL A 11 11.98 -2.77 -14.27
N GLU A 12 13.31 -2.65 -14.30
CA GLU A 12 14.04 -2.80 -15.55
C GLU A 12 14.24 -4.28 -15.94
N LYS A 13 13.94 -4.62 -17.20
CA LYS A 13 14.66 -5.69 -17.90
C LYS A 13 15.84 -5.02 -18.61
N SER A 14 17.05 -5.48 -18.32
CA SER A 14 18.31 -4.87 -18.76
C SER A 14 18.30 -4.47 -20.25
N ALA A 15 18.44 -3.18 -20.53
CA ALA A 15 18.85 -2.69 -21.84
C ALA A 15 19.59 -1.34 -21.68
N LYS A 16 20.80 -1.26 -22.24
CA LYS A 16 21.68 -0.09 -22.17
C LYS A 16 21.38 0.90 -23.30
N ASN A 17 21.33 2.19 -22.94
CA ASN A 17 21.95 3.37 -23.58
C ASN A 17 21.08 4.61 -23.86
N GLN A 18 21.72 5.74 -23.54
CA GLN A 18 21.64 7.13 -24.03
C GLN A 18 20.77 8.18 -23.30
N GLN A 19 21.48 9.24 -22.87
CA GLN A 19 21.07 10.38 -22.06
C GLN A 19 20.51 11.53 -22.91
N GLN A 20 19.23 11.80 -22.72
CA GLN A 20 18.68 13.15 -22.49
C GLN A 20 18.05 13.10 -21.10
N PHE A 21 17.93 14.22 -20.39
CA PHE A 21 17.15 14.29 -19.13
C PHE A 21 15.64 14.20 -19.44
N GLN A 22 15.24 13.11 -20.10
CA GLN A 22 13.91 12.56 -19.94
C GLN A 22 13.88 12.02 -18.52
N TRP A 23 12.86 12.40 -17.75
CA TRP A 23 12.52 11.67 -16.54
C TRP A 23 12.61 10.18 -16.86
N PRO A 24 13.25 9.36 -16.00
CA PRO A 24 13.29 7.93 -16.21
C PRO A 24 11.87 7.49 -16.54
N GLN A 25 11.75 6.66 -17.56
CA GLN A 25 10.48 6.22 -18.08
C GLN A 25 9.81 5.30 -17.04
N HIS A 26 9.25 5.91 -15.99
CA HIS A 26 8.83 5.22 -14.77
C HIS A 26 7.74 4.22 -15.08
N ILE A 27 7.92 3.02 -14.53
CA ILE A 27 7.11 1.86 -14.86
C ILE A 27 5.86 1.85 -13.99
N MET A 28 5.99 2.17 -12.70
CA MET A 28 4.86 2.33 -11.78
C MET A 28 5.05 3.54 -10.88
N LEU A 29 3.94 4.22 -10.58
CA LEU A 29 3.87 5.30 -9.61
C LEU A 29 2.78 5.01 -8.58
N PHE A 30 3.09 5.23 -7.30
CA PHE A 30 2.08 5.31 -6.25
C PHE A 30 1.94 6.76 -5.81
N LEU A 31 0.70 7.24 -5.75
CA LEU A 31 0.34 8.54 -5.21
C LEU A 31 -0.61 8.36 -4.02
N CYS A 32 -0.40 9.14 -2.97
CA CYS A 32 -1.29 9.25 -1.82
C CYS A 32 -1.55 10.72 -1.48
N GLU A 33 -2.63 10.97 -0.74
CA GLU A 33 -3.17 12.31 -0.45
C GLU A 33 -3.45 13.15 -1.71
N HIS A 34 -3.91 12.53 -2.80
CA HIS A 34 -4.08 13.27 -4.05
C HIS A 34 -5.24 14.30 -4.02
N TRP A 35 -6.18 14.19 -3.06
CA TRP A 35 -7.31 15.12 -2.84
C TRP A 35 -8.14 15.47 -4.08
N LEU A 36 -8.38 14.47 -4.92
CA LEU A 36 -9.24 14.59 -6.09
C LEU A 36 -10.56 13.90 -5.81
N TYR A 37 -11.66 14.47 -6.28
CA TYR A 37 -12.95 13.79 -6.28
C TYR A 37 -12.94 12.60 -7.26
N PRO A 38 -13.84 11.61 -7.10
CA PRO A 38 -13.98 10.51 -8.05
C PRO A 38 -14.11 10.95 -9.52
N ALA A 39 -14.78 12.07 -9.78
CA ALA A 39 -14.99 12.61 -11.12
C ALA A 39 -13.79 13.38 -11.69
N GLU A 40 -12.69 13.52 -10.95
CA GLU A 40 -11.51 14.30 -11.33
C GLU A 40 -10.30 13.42 -11.71
N ASP A 41 -10.49 12.10 -11.81
CA ASP A 41 -9.46 11.14 -12.22
C ASP A 41 -8.84 11.48 -13.59
N TYR A 42 -9.62 12.09 -14.48
CA TYR A 42 -9.18 12.56 -15.80
C TYR A 42 -7.98 13.52 -15.74
N LEU A 43 -7.84 14.31 -14.67
CA LEU A 43 -6.70 15.22 -14.50
C LEU A 43 -5.38 14.48 -14.42
N ILE A 44 -5.37 13.29 -13.80
CA ILE A 44 -4.19 12.43 -13.74
C ILE A 44 -4.06 11.68 -15.06
N LYS A 45 -5.16 11.11 -15.58
CA LYS A 45 -5.16 10.31 -16.81
C LYS A 45 -4.62 11.07 -18.02
N ASP A 46 -5.03 12.33 -18.19
CA ASP A 46 -4.59 13.19 -19.30
C ASP A 46 -3.10 13.55 -19.19
N ARG A 47 -2.58 13.65 -17.95
CA ARG A 47 -1.16 13.92 -17.71
C ARG A 47 -0.28 12.72 -17.99
N TYR A 48 -0.80 11.50 -17.81
CA TYR A 48 -0.08 10.23 -17.93
C TYR A 48 -0.75 9.28 -18.95
N PRO A 49 -0.84 9.64 -20.24
CA PRO A 49 -1.62 8.89 -21.24
C PRO A 49 -1.07 7.48 -21.54
N ASN A 50 0.17 7.21 -21.15
CA ASN A 50 0.84 5.91 -21.34
C ASN A 50 0.73 4.98 -20.13
N HIS A 51 -0.07 5.36 -19.13
CA HIS A 51 -0.30 4.59 -17.92
C HIS A 51 -1.79 4.21 -17.81
N ASN A 52 -2.04 3.03 -17.25
CA ASN A 52 -3.30 2.65 -16.64
C ASN A 52 -3.39 3.35 -15.29
N LEU A 53 -4.56 3.91 -14.97
CA LEU A 53 -4.84 4.57 -13.70
C LEU A 53 -5.77 3.68 -12.88
N PHE A 54 -5.35 3.33 -11.67
CA PHE A 54 -6.18 2.70 -10.65
C PHE A 54 -6.32 3.67 -9.49
N PHE A 55 -7.54 4.04 -9.13
CA PHE A 55 -7.79 5.27 -8.38
C PHE A 55 -8.89 5.07 -7.34
N GLN A 56 -8.64 5.53 -6.12
CA GLN A 56 -9.61 5.62 -5.05
C GLN A 56 -9.54 7.02 -4.44
N SER A 57 -10.65 7.74 -4.51
CA SER A 57 -10.82 8.98 -3.78
C SER A 57 -11.45 8.73 -2.42
N ASP A 58 -10.88 9.30 -1.37
CA ASP A 58 -11.51 9.37 -0.05
C ASP A 58 -12.34 10.67 0.12
N MET A 59 -12.48 11.47 -0.94
CA MET A 59 -13.28 12.69 -0.94
C MET A 59 -14.77 12.34 -1.08
N ASP A 60 -15.56 12.62 -0.05
CA ASP A 60 -17.00 12.45 -0.10
C ASP A 60 -17.66 13.67 -0.80
N SER A 61 -18.19 13.44 -2.00
CA SER A 61 -18.91 14.45 -2.78
C SER A 61 -20.18 14.98 -2.08
N THR A 62 -20.74 14.23 -1.12
CA THR A 62 -21.93 14.62 -0.36
C THR A 62 -21.61 15.56 0.80
N ILE A 63 -20.35 15.60 1.28
CA ILE A 63 -19.90 16.51 2.33
C ILE A 63 -19.52 17.85 1.70
N LEU A 64 -20.52 18.58 1.19
CA LEU A 64 -20.36 19.94 0.64
C LEU A 64 -20.04 21.01 1.70
N LYS A 65 -19.95 20.65 2.98
CA LYS A 65 -19.64 21.62 4.03
C LYS A 65 -18.14 21.92 4.03
N LYS A 66 -17.82 23.21 3.84
CA LYS A 66 -16.49 23.81 4.09
C LYS A 66 -15.90 23.21 5.36
N SER A 67 -15.02 22.28 5.15
CA SER A 67 -14.32 21.59 6.20
C SER A 67 -12.94 22.20 6.28
N GLU A 68 -12.62 22.84 7.39
CA GLU A 68 -11.25 23.32 7.63
C GLU A 68 -10.34 22.09 7.88
N GLY A 69 -9.19 22.05 7.19
CA GLY A 69 -8.12 21.06 7.35
C GLY A 69 -8.02 19.97 6.27
N ARG A 70 -6.93 19.17 6.34
CA ARG A 70 -6.68 17.96 5.53
C ARG A 70 -7.66 16.84 5.93
N ARG A 71 -8.91 16.87 5.46
CA ARG A 71 -9.93 15.88 5.88
C ARG A 71 -9.93 14.58 5.11
N PHE A 72 -9.35 14.59 3.91
CA PHE A 72 -9.56 13.53 2.94
C PHE A 72 -8.20 13.04 2.43
N GLY A 73 -8.12 11.75 2.16
CA GLY A 73 -6.94 11.11 1.59
C GLY A 73 -7.11 10.94 0.08
N GLY A 74 -7.11 9.69 -0.34
CA GLY A 74 -7.11 9.29 -1.74
C GLY A 74 -5.77 8.71 -2.13
N LYS A 75 -5.82 7.61 -2.89
CA LYS A 75 -4.66 6.84 -3.33
C LYS A 75 -4.84 6.47 -4.79
N CYS A 76 -3.76 6.45 -5.55
CA CYS A 76 -3.81 5.89 -6.89
C CYS A 76 -2.49 5.25 -7.34
N TRP A 77 -2.63 4.28 -8.23
CA TRP A 77 -1.54 3.66 -8.97
C TRP A 77 -1.57 4.12 -10.41
N LEU A 78 -0.42 4.52 -10.93
CA LEU A 78 -0.19 4.68 -12.37
C LEU A 78 0.76 3.58 -12.82
N VAL A 79 0.28 2.68 -13.67
CA VAL A 79 1.07 1.55 -14.15
C VAL A 79 1.21 1.65 -15.66
N ARG A 80 2.42 1.57 -16.21
CA ARG A 80 2.57 1.61 -17.67
C ARG A 80 1.72 0.56 -18.36
N LYS A 81 1.13 0.93 -19.50
CA LYS A 81 0.25 0.06 -20.29
C LYS A 81 0.88 -1.25 -20.78
N ASN A 82 2.21 -1.35 -20.78
CA ASN A 82 2.94 -2.55 -21.16
C ASN A 82 3.24 -3.50 -19.98
N ILE A 83 2.82 -3.16 -18.76
CA ILE A 83 2.87 -4.03 -17.60
C ILE A 83 1.51 -4.70 -17.45
N ASP A 84 1.54 -6.02 -17.28
CA ASP A 84 0.34 -6.80 -17.09
C ASP A 84 -0.08 -6.73 -15.62
N VAL A 85 -1.29 -6.21 -15.38
CA VAL A 85 -1.85 -6.05 -14.03
C VAL A 85 -2.83 -7.19 -13.80
N ILE A 86 -2.48 -8.09 -12.88
CA ILE A 86 -3.26 -9.28 -12.54
C ILE A 86 -4.48 -8.87 -11.72
N SER A 87 -4.26 -8.08 -10.67
CA SER A 87 -5.32 -7.56 -9.80
C SER A 87 -4.89 -6.28 -9.10
N PHE A 88 -5.88 -5.57 -8.56
CA PHE A 88 -5.69 -4.40 -7.71
C PHE A 88 -6.80 -4.34 -6.67
N GLU A 89 -6.49 -3.85 -5.47
CA GLU A 89 -7.41 -3.78 -4.33
C GLU A 89 -7.29 -2.43 -3.63
N PHE A 90 -8.45 -1.81 -3.34
CA PHE A 90 -8.58 -0.54 -2.62
C PHE A 90 -9.52 -0.66 -1.42
N ASP A 91 -9.72 -1.87 -0.91
CA ASP A 91 -10.74 -2.16 0.12
C ASP A 91 -10.41 -1.57 1.49
N HIS A 92 -9.22 -1.00 1.65
CA HIS A 92 -8.79 -0.33 2.87
C HIS A 92 -8.47 1.15 2.65
N PRO A 93 -8.89 2.06 3.56
CA PRO A 93 -8.61 3.49 3.43
C PRO A 93 -7.11 3.81 3.56
N ASP A 94 -6.36 3.04 4.35
CA ASP A 94 -4.95 3.34 4.66
C ASP A 94 -3.93 2.58 3.76
N TYR A 95 -4.38 1.68 2.88
CA TYR A 95 -3.48 1.00 1.94
C TYR A 95 -4.20 0.48 0.70
N SER A 96 -3.45 0.16 -0.34
CA SER A 96 -3.95 -0.48 -1.57
C SER A 96 -2.92 -1.49 -2.06
N ILE A 97 -3.37 -2.50 -2.78
CA ILE A 97 -2.51 -3.57 -3.30
C ILE A 97 -2.61 -3.57 -4.81
N ILE A 98 -1.49 -3.74 -5.49
CA ILE A 98 -1.46 -4.03 -6.92
C ILE A 98 -0.56 -5.23 -7.18
N ARG A 99 -1.09 -6.21 -7.92
CA ARG A 99 -0.39 -7.43 -8.31
C ARG A 99 -0.10 -7.35 -9.79
N VAL A 100 1.17 -7.41 -10.16
CA VAL A 100 1.61 -7.31 -11.55
C VAL A 100 2.43 -8.51 -11.96
N GLN A 101 2.29 -8.91 -13.23
CA GLN A 101 3.12 -9.93 -13.84
C GLN A 101 4.30 -9.29 -14.57
N VAL A 102 5.51 -9.75 -14.26
CA VAL A 102 6.73 -9.29 -14.93
C VAL A 102 7.51 -10.51 -15.43
N GLY A 103 7.32 -10.82 -16.72
CA GLY A 103 7.81 -12.10 -17.25
C GLY A 103 7.01 -13.26 -16.67
N THR A 104 7.69 -14.20 -16.03
CA THR A 104 7.07 -15.37 -15.37
C THR A 104 6.79 -15.14 -13.89
N GLU A 105 7.24 -14.02 -13.34
CA GLU A 105 7.18 -13.74 -11.91
C GLU A 105 6.04 -12.78 -11.57
N ILE A 106 5.52 -12.95 -10.35
CA ILE A 106 4.52 -12.05 -9.76
C ILE A 106 5.21 -11.11 -8.78
N LEU A 107 4.85 -9.83 -8.86
CA LEU A 107 5.24 -8.79 -7.91
C LEU A 107 3.99 -8.20 -7.25
N ASN A 108 3.94 -8.30 -5.94
CA ASN A 108 2.94 -7.63 -5.11
C ASN A 108 3.47 -6.29 -4.63
N ILE A 109 2.73 -5.22 -4.85
CA ILE A 109 3.12 -3.89 -4.37
C ILE A 109 2.00 -3.37 -3.49
N ILE A 110 2.32 -3.12 -2.23
CA ILE A 110 1.39 -2.58 -1.26
C ILE A 110 1.73 -1.12 -1.01
N GLY A 111 0.82 -0.25 -1.42
CA GLY A 111 0.89 1.20 -1.31
C GLY A 111 0.21 1.64 -0.03
N VAL A 112 0.96 2.24 0.88
CA VAL A 112 0.53 2.56 2.25
C VAL A 112 0.42 4.07 2.43
N TRP A 113 -0.62 4.51 3.12
CA TRP A 113 -0.74 5.87 3.61
C TRP A 113 -1.32 5.82 5.03
N ILE A 114 -0.45 5.96 6.03
CA ILE A 114 -0.85 5.91 7.43
C ILE A 114 -1.17 7.31 7.92
N PRO A 115 -2.33 7.56 8.54
CA PRO A 115 -2.64 8.85 9.11
C PRO A 115 -1.70 9.23 10.26
N TYR A 116 -1.33 10.51 10.35
CA TYR A 116 -0.41 11.01 11.37
C TYR A 116 -0.84 10.71 12.83
N ASP A 117 0.17 10.58 13.70
CA ASP A 117 -0.04 10.36 15.12
C ASP A 117 -0.53 11.64 15.83
N ASN A 118 -1.83 11.70 16.10
CA ASN A 118 -2.46 12.80 16.83
C ASN A 118 -2.59 12.55 18.35
N MET A 119 -1.81 11.61 18.90
CA MET A 119 -1.80 11.20 20.30
C MET A 119 -3.09 10.52 20.82
N LYS A 120 -4.18 10.47 20.03
CA LYS A 120 -5.42 9.80 20.43
C LYS A 120 -5.25 8.28 20.47
N LYS A 121 -5.92 7.62 21.42
CA LYS A 121 -5.89 6.16 21.56
C LYS A 121 -6.44 5.46 20.31
N LEU A 122 -7.56 5.95 19.77
CA LEU A 122 -8.17 5.40 18.56
C LEU A 122 -7.19 5.37 17.38
N ARG A 123 -6.45 6.47 17.15
CA ARG A 123 -5.46 6.56 16.07
C ARG A 123 -4.35 5.51 16.22
N TYR A 124 -3.89 5.27 17.44
CA TYR A 124 -2.90 4.23 17.74
C TYR A 124 -3.44 2.81 17.57
N CYS A 125 -4.69 2.57 17.98
CA CYS A 125 -5.37 1.28 17.75
C CYS A 125 -5.54 1.00 16.24
N ASN A 126 -5.94 2.01 15.46
CA ASN A 126 -6.05 1.87 14.01
C ASN A 126 -4.69 1.51 13.39
N PHE A 127 -3.61 2.19 13.79
CA PHE A 127 -2.29 1.87 13.27
C PHE A 127 -1.87 0.43 13.60
N LYS A 128 -2.14 -0.06 14.82
CA LYS A 128 -1.94 -1.49 15.15
C LYS A 128 -2.73 -2.44 14.25
N SER A 129 -4.00 -2.11 13.98
CA SER A 129 -4.85 -2.90 13.08
C SER A 129 -4.28 -2.96 11.66
N ILE A 130 -3.75 -1.84 11.17
CA ILE A 130 -3.09 -1.78 9.85
C ILE A 130 -1.84 -2.66 9.85
N ILE A 131 -0.98 -2.56 10.87
CA ILE A 131 0.21 -3.41 11.01
C ILE A 131 -0.18 -4.90 10.98
N SER A 132 -1.18 -5.33 11.75
CA SER A 132 -1.64 -6.72 11.73
C SER A 132 -2.22 -7.14 10.39
N SER A 133 -2.88 -6.24 9.66
CA SER A 133 -3.39 -6.51 8.31
C SER A 133 -2.24 -6.68 7.32
N MET A 134 -1.21 -5.84 7.41
CA MET A 134 0.02 -5.97 6.61
C MET A 134 0.72 -7.30 6.86
N GLU A 135 0.81 -7.74 8.12
CA GLU A 135 1.43 -9.02 8.47
C GLU A 135 0.70 -10.20 7.81
N ASN A 136 -0.63 -10.19 7.80
CA ASN A 136 -1.42 -11.20 7.10
C ASN A 136 -1.15 -11.19 5.58
N ILE A 137 -1.08 -10.00 4.97
CA ILE A 137 -0.76 -9.86 3.54
C ILE A 137 0.64 -10.40 3.24
N LEU A 138 1.63 -10.08 4.10
CA LEU A 138 3.01 -10.56 3.94
C LEU A 138 3.12 -12.09 4.02
N ASP A 139 2.30 -12.71 4.86
CA ASP A 139 2.23 -14.17 4.96
C ASP A 139 1.50 -14.77 3.74
N ASP A 140 0.44 -14.14 3.23
CA ASP A 140 -0.26 -14.56 2.00
C ASP A 140 0.64 -14.46 0.75
N CYS A 141 1.61 -13.54 0.73
CA CYS A 141 2.58 -13.39 -0.35
C CYS A 141 4.00 -13.89 0.04
N SER A 142 4.10 -14.89 0.93
CA SER A 142 5.39 -15.40 1.42
C SER A 142 6.31 -15.91 0.29
N ASP A 143 5.71 -16.49 -0.75
CA ASP A 143 6.43 -17.14 -1.83
C ASP A 143 6.69 -16.19 -3.01
N GLU A 144 5.86 -15.16 -3.16
CA GLU A 144 5.93 -14.18 -4.25
C GLU A 144 6.84 -13.00 -3.89
N ASN A 145 7.28 -12.22 -4.89
CA ASN A 145 8.00 -10.97 -4.63
C ASN A 145 7.04 -9.93 -4.05
N PHE A 146 7.51 -9.10 -3.11
CA PHE A 146 6.73 -7.94 -2.67
C PHE A 146 7.56 -6.69 -2.41
N LEU A 147 6.88 -5.54 -2.49
CA LEU A 147 7.34 -4.23 -2.05
C LEU A 147 6.24 -3.59 -1.19
N LEU A 148 6.60 -3.05 -0.03
CA LEU A 148 5.75 -2.10 0.69
C LEU A 148 6.26 -0.70 0.41
N VAL A 149 5.41 0.20 -0.05
CA VAL A 149 5.80 1.56 -0.42
C VAL A 149 4.78 2.54 0.14
N GLY A 150 5.20 3.67 0.68
CA GLY A 150 4.22 4.66 1.11
C GLY A 150 4.70 5.65 2.14
N ASP A 151 3.80 6.55 2.51
CA ASP A 151 3.92 7.41 3.69
C ASP A 151 3.43 6.64 4.91
N TRP A 152 4.37 6.24 5.76
CA TRP A 152 4.07 5.54 7.00
C TRP A 152 3.81 6.49 8.16
N ASN A 153 4.01 7.80 7.97
CA ASN A 153 4.00 8.82 9.02
C ASN A 153 4.89 8.47 10.24
N CYS A 154 5.88 7.61 10.02
CA CYS A 154 6.80 7.08 11.02
C CYS A 154 8.22 7.48 10.65
N ASP A 155 9.00 7.97 11.62
CA ASP A 155 10.43 8.21 11.42
C ASP A 155 11.20 7.26 12.33
N ARG A 156 12.00 6.38 11.72
CA ARG A 156 12.66 5.27 12.41
C ARG A 156 13.62 5.71 13.52
N LEU A 157 14.11 6.95 13.50
CA LEU A 157 15.07 7.49 14.46
C LEU A 157 14.42 8.41 15.50
N ARG A 158 13.20 8.90 15.24
CA ARG A 158 12.51 9.89 16.08
C ARG A 158 11.96 9.31 17.40
N GLY A 159 11.67 8.02 17.45
CA GLY A 159 11.36 7.29 18.69
C GLY A 159 9.98 7.56 19.32
N LYS A 160 9.01 8.08 18.57
CA LYS A 160 7.60 8.20 19.03
C LYS A 160 6.91 6.83 19.05
N ARG A 161 5.67 6.79 19.56
CA ARG A 161 4.92 5.53 19.70
C ARG A 161 4.61 4.85 18.36
N PHE A 162 4.33 5.62 17.30
CA PHE A 162 4.17 5.10 15.94
C PHE A 162 5.51 4.55 15.42
N ASP A 163 6.58 5.35 15.51
CA ASP A 163 7.94 4.96 15.12
C ASP A 163 8.39 3.64 15.77
N LYS A 164 8.10 3.45 17.07
CA LYS A 164 8.38 2.19 17.80
C LYS A 164 7.60 1.01 17.25
N LEU A 165 6.30 1.19 16.97
CA LEU A 165 5.46 0.13 16.43
C LEU A 165 5.94 -0.26 15.02
N PHE A 166 6.28 0.72 14.19
CA PHE A 166 6.81 0.53 12.85
C PHE A 166 8.16 -0.19 12.85
N ASN A 167 9.10 0.23 13.72
CA ASN A 167 10.37 -0.46 13.88
C ASN A 167 10.21 -1.91 14.34
N ASN A 168 9.26 -2.18 15.25
CA ASN A 168 8.95 -3.55 15.66
C ASN A 168 8.38 -4.38 14.49
N PHE A 169 7.48 -3.81 13.70
CA PHE A 169 6.93 -4.46 12.50
C PHE A 169 8.04 -4.84 11.52
N ILE A 170 8.96 -3.91 11.21
CA ILE A 170 10.12 -4.17 10.33
C ILE A 170 10.96 -5.32 10.87
N MET A 171 11.33 -5.26 12.15
CA MET A 171 12.19 -6.25 12.79
C MET A 171 11.53 -7.64 12.85
N ASN A 172 10.27 -7.71 13.27
CA ASN A 172 9.55 -8.98 13.45
C ASN A 172 9.30 -9.69 12.11
N ASN A 173 9.07 -8.93 11.04
CA ASN A 173 8.79 -9.47 9.72
C ASN A 173 10.03 -9.59 8.81
N GLN A 174 11.23 -9.42 9.38
CA GLN A 174 12.50 -9.48 8.65
C GLN A 174 12.49 -8.59 7.40
N LEU A 175 11.95 -7.39 7.54
CA LEU A 175 11.95 -6.37 6.50
C LEU A 175 13.24 -5.55 6.57
N ALA A 176 13.56 -4.91 5.46
CA ALA A 176 14.61 -3.91 5.37
C ALA A 176 14.05 -2.70 4.62
N ASP A 177 14.39 -1.52 5.11
CA ASP A 177 14.16 -0.27 4.39
C ASP A 177 15.22 -0.12 3.31
N CYS A 178 14.82 0.22 2.09
CA CYS A 178 15.76 0.48 1.00
C CYS A 178 16.73 1.59 1.37
N ALA A 179 16.30 2.61 2.13
CA ALA A 179 17.18 3.68 2.59
C ALA A 179 18.33 3.19 3.49
N ASP A 180 18.26 2.00 4.08
CA ASP A 180 19.38 1.46 4.90
C ASP A 180 20.57 1.01 4.04
N LYS A 181 20.31 0.59 2.78
CA LYS A 181 21.35 0.12 1.86
C LYS A 181 22.01 1.27 1.10
N PHE A 182 21.26 2.33 0.83
CA PHE A 182 21.69 3.43 -0.02
C PHE A 182 21.88 4.69 0.82
N LYS A 183 22.84 5.53 0.47
CA LYS A 183 22.95 6.88 1.05
C LYS A 183 22.22 7.84 0.10
N PRO A 184 20.92 8.14 0.32
CA PRO A 184 20.19 9.03 -0.56
C PRO A 184 20.84 10.42 -0.55
N SER A 185 20.67 11.15 -1.65
CA SER A 185 21.21 12.51 -1.78
C SER A 185 20.53 13.50 -0.84
N ILE A 186 19.28 13.22 -0.45
CA ILE A 186 18.50 13.95 0.54
C ILE A 186 18.15 13.00 1.69
N GLU A 187 18.37 13.46 2.92
CA GLU A 187 18.22 12.64 4.13
C GLU A 187 16.78 12.60 4.69
N PHE A 188 15.83 13.34 4.10
CA PHE A 188 14.46 13.46 4.59
C PHE A 188 13.46 13.34 3.43
N THR A 189 12.28 12.82 3.72
CA THR A 189 11.17 12.71 2.76
C THR A 189 10.02 13.65 3.09
N TYR A 190 10.03 14.29 4.27
CA TYR A 190 9.07 15.29 4.69
C TYR A 190 9.77 16.56 5.19
N LYS A 191 9.24 17.74 4.85
CA LYS A 191 9.70 19.02 5.37
C LYS A 191 8.57 20.03 5.51
N ASN A 192 8.42 20.59 6.72
CA ASN A 192 7.55 21.71 7.01
C ASN A 192 8.30 22.78 7.81
N GLY A 193 8.66 23.89 7.16
CA GLY A 193 9.58 24.89 7.71
C GLY A 193 10.95 24.28 8.01
N ASP A 194 11.37 24.36 9.28
CA ASP A 194 12.62 23.76 9.77
C ASP A 194 12.47 22.30 10.18
N TYR A 195 11.24 21.81 10.36
CA TYR A 195 10.99 20.42 10.71
C TYR A 195 11.23 19.51 9.51
N ARG A 196 12.01 18.45 9.72
CA ARG A 196 12.34 17.42 8.72
C ARG A 196 12.14 16.04 9.31
N ALA A 197 11.65 15.10 8.51
CA ALA A 197 11.51 13.71 8.91
C ALA A 197 11.60 12.79 7.69
N THR A 198 11.93 11.52 7.93
CA THR A 198 11.84 10.47 6.91
C THR A 198 10.59 9.66 7.20
N LEU A 199 9.49 9.99 6.52
CA LEU A 199 8.15 9.41 6.73
C LEU A 199 7.76 8.43 5.62
N ASP A 200 8.23 8.69 4.41
CA ASP A 200 8.05 7.82 3.25
C ASP A 200 9.13 6.73 3.21
N HIS A 201 8.72 5.47 3.06
CA HIS A 201 9.61 4.29 3.05
C HIS A 201 9.29 3.34 1.90
N ILE A 202 10.33 2.65 1.41
CA ILE A 202 10.20 1.46 0.55
C ILE A 202 10.80 0.28 1.31
N LEU A 203 9.96 -0.64 1.76
CA LEU A 203 10.36 -1.82 2.49
C LEU A 203 10.31 -3.06 1.61
N VAL A 204 11.29 -3.92 1.79
CA VAL A 204 11.42 -5.22 1.12
C VAL A 204 11.76 -6.29 2.15
N ARG A 205 11.64 -7.58 1.81
CA ARG A 205 12.26 -8.60 2.68
C ARG A 205 13.76 -8.34 2.76
N LYS A 206 14.34 -8.55 3.93
CA LYS A 206 15.78 -8.37 4.15
C LYS A 206 16.63 -9.15 3.15
N ASN A 207 16.19 -10.35 2.76
CA ASN A 207 16.87 -11.18 1.75
C ASN A 207 16.67 -10.70 0.30
N ASP A 208 15.68 -9.85 0.06
CA ASP A 208 15.36 -9.25 -1.24
C ASP A 208 16.00 -7.86 -1.40
N LEU A 209 16.62 -7.31 -0.36
CA LEU A 209 17.34 -6.02 -0.41
C LEU A 209 18.48 -6.01 -1.46
N VAL A 210 19.02 -7.18 -1.77
CA VAL A 210 20.01 -7.41 -2.83
C VAL A 210 19.42 -7.24 -4.23
N SER A 211 18.10 -7.39 -4.41
CA SER A 211 17.38 -7.12 -5.66
C SER A 211 17.19 -5.63 -5.94
N VAL A 212 17.25 -4.78 -4.91
CA VAL A 212 17.18 -3.33 -5.08
C VAL A 212 18.52 -2.85 -5.65
N SER A 213 18.55 -2.37 -6.89
CA SER A 213 19.78 -1.85 -7.52
C SER A 213 20.01 -0.37 -7.22
N LYS A 214 18.92 0.37 -6.96
CA LYS A 214 18.97 1.81 -6.70
C LYS A 214 17.86 2.23 -5.75
N PHE A 215 18.15 3.22 -4.91
CA PHE A 215 17.18 3.97 -4.14
C PHE A 215 17.64 5.43 -4.07
N ASP A 216 16.71 6.38 -4.20
CA ASP A 216 17.00 7.80 -3.99
C ASP A 216 15.76 8.56 -3.57
N VAL A 217 15.99 9.67 -2.87
CA VAL A 217 14.98 10.69 -2.57
C VAL A 217 15.14 11.78 -3.62
N LEU A 218 14.12 11.99 -4.43
CA LEU A 218 14.20 12.88 -5.59
C LEU A 218 14.02 14.32 -5.16
N HIS A 219 15.01 15.17 -5.47
CA HIS A 219 14.87 16.61 -5.34
C HIS A 219 14.25 17.19 -6.61
N ASP A 220 13.05 17.76 -6.50
CA ASP A 220 12.43 18.50 -7.59
C ASP A 220 12.03 19.89 -7.10
N LEU A 221 12.63 20.94 -7.68
CA LEU A 221 12.32 22.33 -7.35
C LEU A 221 10.90 22.73 -7.75
N SER A 222 10.28 21.98 -8.65
CA SER A 222 8.88 22.16 -9.06
C SER A 222 7.90 21.35 -8.18
N ASN A 223 8.40 20.55 -7.24
CA ASN A 223 7.57 19.86 -6.27
C ASN A 223 6.99 20.86 -5.27
N LEU A 224 5.65 20.95 -5.26
CA LEU A 224 4.89 21.83 -4.37
C LEU A 224 4.42 21.13 -3.09
N SER A 225 4.66 19.82 -2.96
CA SER A 225 4.34 19.05 -1.76
C SER A 225 5.35 19.32 -0.64
N ASP A 226 4.91 19.19 0.61
CA ASP A 226 5.81 19.13 1.77
C ASP A 226 6.55 17.77 1.87
N HIS A 227 6.21 16.80 1.02
CA HIS A 227 6.93 15.54 0.86
C HIS A 227 7.81 15.52 -0.40
N GLN A 228 8.98 14.87 -0.32
CA GLN A 228 9.84 14.55 -1.46
C GLN A 228 9.52 13.16 -2.00
N PRO A 229 9.42 13.00 -3.33
CA PRO A 229 9.26 11.69 -3.94
C PRO A 229 10.42 10.76 -3.59
N ILE A 230 10.13 9.48 -3.38
CA ILE A 230 11.16 8.44 -3.29
C ILE A 230 11.12 7.53 -4.51
N SER A 231 12.24 6.91 -4.82
CA SER A 231 12.35 6.04 -5.99
C SER A 231 13.18 4.81 -5.67
N CYS A 232 12.83 3.68 -6.27
CA CYS A 232 13.69 2.50 -6.29
C CYS A 232 13.70 1.81 -7.66
N GLU A 233 14.81 1.14 -7.93
CA GLU A 233 14.90 0.13 -9.00
C GLU A 233 14.94 -1.24 -8.35
N PHE A 234 13.96 -2.08 -8.69
CA PHE A 234 13.80 -3.40 -8.11
C PHE A 234 13.89 -4.49 -9.18
N ASN A 235 14.89 -5.35 -9.06
CA ASN A 235 15.10 -6.46 -9.98
C ASN A 235 14.35 -7.68 -9.47
N ILE A 236 13.28 -8.05 -10.18
CA ILE A 236 12.48 -9.22 -9.81
C ILE A 236 13.33 -10.47 -10.01
N ARG A 237 13.44 -11.26 -8.94
CA ARG A 237 14.15 -12.53 -8.98
C ARG A 237 13.23 -13.59 -9.54
N GLU A 238 13.78 -14.43 -10.40
CA GLU A 238 13.17 -15.73 -10.66
C GLU A 238 13.05 -16.46 -9.33
N SER A 239 11.83 -16.88 -9.01
CA SER A 239 11.53 -17.59 -7.79
C SER A 239 12.29 -18.92 -7.82
N SER A 240 13.50 -18.92 -7.25
CA SER A 240 14.25 -20.14 -7.02
C SER A 240 13.43 -20.94 -6.03
N GLN A 241 12.99 -22.15 -6.43
CA GLN A 241 12.17 -23.06 -5.60
C GLN A 241 12.55 -22.93 -4.12
N LYS A 242 11.74 -22.20 -3.35
CA LYS A 242 12.06 -21.92 -1.95
C LYS A 242 11.83 -23.22 -1.19
N ASN A 243 12.85 -23.64 -0.44
CA ASN A 243 12.71 -24.76 0.48
C ASN A 243 11.67 -24.38 1.55
N ASP A 244 10.60 -25.16 1.66
CA ASP A 244 9.56 -25.06 2.69
C ASP A 244 10.15 -25.22 4.10
N SER A 245 10.73 -24.15 4.64
CA SER A 245 10.97 -24.04 6.07
C SER A 245 9.86 -23.18 6.66
N SER A 246 8.68 -23.80 6.84
CA SER A 246 7.56 -23.17 7.55
C SER A 246 7.98 -22.93 9.00
N THR A 247 8.45 -21.72 9.31
CA THR A 247 8.57 -21.30 10.71
C THR A 247 7.19 -20.86 11.16
N THR A 248 6.66 -21.52 12.19
CA THR A 248 5.40 -21.16 12.84
C THR A 248 5.55 -19.80 13.50
N LYS A 249 5.31 -18.72 12.74
CA LYS A 249 5.24 -17.38 13.30
C LYS A 249 4.05 -17.31 14.24
N LYS A 250 4.29 -16.74 15.43
CA LYS A 250 3.23 -16.40 16.36
C LYS A 250 2.54 -15.16 15.79
N PHE A 251 1.36 -15.34 15.21
CA PHE A 251 0.49 -14.25 14.81
C PHE A 251 0.39 -13.24 15.96
N HIS A 252 0.44 -11.95 15.62
CA HIS A 252 -0.03 -10.92 16.53
C HIS A 252 -1.47 -11.27 16.88
N LEU A 253 -1.67 -11.79 18.09
CA LEU A 253 -2.99 -12.14 18.59
C LEU A 253 -3.86 -10.91 18.39
N PHE A 254 -4.96 -11.07 17.65
CA PHE A 254 -6.08 -10.14 17.74
C PHE A 254 -6.27 -9.79 19.21
N ASP A 255 -6.31 -8.49 19.51
CA ASP A 255 -6.45 -8.02 20.87
C ASP A 255 -7.90 -8.24 21.32
N TRP A 256 -8.25 -9.51 21.53
CA TRP A 256 -9.57 -9.96 22.00
C TRP A 256 -9.90 -9.39 23.38
N GLN A 257 -8.91 -8.82 24.08
CA GLN A 257 -9.10 -8.13 25.35
C GLN A 257 -9.48 -6.65 25.16
N ASN A 258 -9.33 -6.08 23.97
CA ASN A 258 -9.76 -4.71 23.66
C ASN A 258 -11.25 -4.69 23.27
N PRO A 259 -12.14 -4.14 24.13
CA PRO A 259 -13.59 -4.16 23.87
C PRO A 259 -13.97 -3.44 22.58
N LEU A 260 -13.27 -2.37 22.22
CA LEU A 260 -13.55 -1.61 20.99
C LEU A 260 -13.23 -2.42 19.73
N PHE A 261 -12.13 -3.18 19.76
CA PHE A 261 -11.80 -4.09 18.65
C PHE A 261 -12.87 -5.17 18.55
N VAL A 262 -13.24 -5.80 19.66
CA VAL A 262 -14.26 -6.86 19.68
C VAL A 262 -15.62 -6.33 19.19
N GLU A 263 -16.05 -5.16 19.63
CA GLU A 263 -17.29 -4.53 19.17
C GLU A 263 -17.26 -4.18 17.69
N SER A 264 -16.16 -3.58 17.21
CA SER A 264 -15.99 -3.26 15.79
C SER A 264 -15.97 -4.52 14.92
N PHE A 265 -15.25 -5.56 15.36
CA PHE A 265 -15.18 -6.85 14.67
C PHE A 265 -16.54 -7.55 14.64
N LYS A 266 -17.28 -7.55 15.77
CA LYS A 266 -18.64 -8.10 15.82
C LYS A 266 -19.60 -7.33 14.92
N ALA A 267 -19.55 -6.00 14.91
CA ALA A 267 -20.41 -5.17 14.07
C ALA A 267 -20.14 -5.43 12.58
N ASN A 268 -18.88 -5.49 12.19
CA ASN A 268 -18.45 -5.82 10.83
C ASN A 268 -18.92 -7.23 10.43
N LEU A 269 -18.65 -8.25 11.27
CA LEU A 269 -19.08 -9.63 11.01
C LEU A 269 -20.60 -9.74 10.91
N THR A 270 -21.35 -9.07 11.79
CA THR A 270 -22.82 -9.10 11.80
C THR A 270 -23.40 -8.47 10.52
N THR A 271 -22.83 -7.34 10.09
CA THR A 271 -23.25 -6.66 8.87
C THR A 271 -22.98 -7.55 7.65
N ASN A 272 -21.74 -8.03 7.51
CA ASN A 272 -21.34 -8.87 6.39
C ASN A 272 -22.14 -10.18 6.35
N LEU A 273 -22.36 -10.83 7.50
CA LEU A 273 -23.19 -12.05 7.56
C LEU A 273 -24.65 -11.77 7.20
N GLY A 274 -25.22 -10.64 7.65
CA GLY A 274 -26.59 -10.27 7.30
C GLY A 274 -26.76 -10.06 5.79
N GLU A 275 -25.82 -9.37 5.16
CA GLU A 275 -25.79 -9.17 3.71
C GLU A 275 -25.61 -10.51 2.97
N LEU A 276 -24.68 -11.36 3.40
CA LEU A 276 -24.44 -12.66 2.79
C LEU A 276 -25.65 -13.60 2.91
N LEU A 277 -26.32 -13.63 4.07
CA LEU A 277 -27.56 -14.41 4.24
C LEU A 277 -28.65 -13.93 3.30
N HIS A 278 -28.80 -12.62 3.15
CA HIS A 278 -29.75 -12.05 2.19
C HIS A 278 -29.43 -12.44 0.75
N MET A 279 -28.15 -12.46 0.38
CA MET A 279 -27.71 -12.91 -0.95
C MET A 279 -27.99 -14.39 -1.16
N ILE A 280 -27.68 -15.25 -0.17
CA ILE A 280 -27.97 -16.69 -0.22
C ILE A 280 -29.46 -16.94 -0.49
N ASP A 281 -30.34 -16.20 0.20
CA ASP A 281 -31.79 -16.33 0.03
C ASP A 281 -32.29 -15.91 -1.37
N GLN A 282 -31.53 -15.04 -2.06
CA GLN A 282 -31.88 -14.52 -3.38
C GLN A 282 -31.24 -15.28 -4.55
N THR A 283 -30.16 -16.02 -4.31
CA THR A 283 -29.44 -16.75 -5.36
C THR A 283 -30.26 -17.93 -5.88
N ASP A 284 -30.54 -17.96 -7.19
CA ASP A 284 -31.10 -19.16 -7.83
C ASP A 284 -29.98 -20.17 -8.08
N ILE A 285 -29.95 -21.22 -7.25
CA ILE A 285 -28.94 -22.30 -7.31
C ILE A 285 -28.89 -23.06 -8.64
N ARG A 286 -29.87 -22.87 -9.53
CA ARG A 286 -29.88 -23.47 -10.87
C ARG A 286 -29.06 -22.68 -11.88
N ILE A 287 -28.65 -21.45 -11.54
CA ILE A 287 -27.85 -20.57 -12.39
C ILE A 287 -26.42 -20.61 -11.87
N GLU A 288 -25.54 -21.32 -12.59
CA GLU A 288 -24.14 -21.54 -12.19
C GLU A 288 -23.40 -20.23 -11.90
N ASN A 289 -23.57 -19.21 -12.74
CA ASN A 289 -22.95 -17.90 -12.54
C ASN A 289 -23.38 -17.23 -11.22
N ASP A 290 -24.66 -17.32 -10.84
CA ASP A 290 -25.16 -16.69 -9.61
C ASP A 290 -24.57 -17.39 -8.37
N VAL A 291 -24.35 -18.70 -8.45
CA VAL A 291 -23.69 -19.49 -7.41
C VAL A 291 -22.20 -19.13 -7.31
N THR A 292 -21.49 -19.02 -8.44
CA THR A 292 -20.08 -18.62 -8.45
C THR A 292 -19.89 -17.22 -7.86
N CYS A 293 -20.70 -16.24 -8.28
CA CYS A 293 -20.65 -14.88 -7.73
C CYS A 293 -20.95 -14.85 -6.22
N LEU A 294 -21.88 -15.68 -5.74
CA LEU A 294 -22.17 -15.80 -4.31
C LEU A 294 -20.98 -16.38 -3.54
N ILE A 295 -20.33 -17.42 -4.07
CA ILE A 295 -19.16 -18.04 -3.44
C ILE A 295 -18.01 -17.03 -3.34
N ASP A 296 -17.69 -16.33 -4.43
CA ASP A 296 -16.65 -15.31 -4.43
C ASP A 296 -16.95 -14.24 -3.38
N ARG A 297 -18.22 -13.79 -3.29
CA ARG A 297 -18.63 -12.80 -2.30
C ARG A 297 -18.50 -13.30 -0.86
N ILE A 298 -18.78 -14.57 -0.59
CA ILE A 298 -18.56 -15.20 0.72
C ILE A 298 -17.07 -15.19 1.08
N HIS A 299 -16.21 -15.52 0.11
CA HIS A 299 -14.75 -15.53 0.30
C HIS A 299 -14.16 -14.14 0.55
N GLU A 300 -14.71 -13.10 -0.08
CA GLU A 300 -14.32 -11.70 0.15
C GLU A 300 -14.81 -11.16 1.49
N SER A 301 -16.04 -11.51 1.89
CA SER A 301 -16.74 -10.83 2.99
C SER A 301 -16.48 -11.43 4.36
N LEU A 302 -15.96 -12.67 4.43
CA LEU A 302 -15.68 -13.36 5.70
C LEU A 302 -14.18 -13.58 5.92
N PRO A 303 -13.68 -13.35 7.14
CA PRO A 303 -12.32 -13.74 7.49
C PRO A 303 -12.08 -15.22 7.18
N ARG A 304 -10.96 -15.53 6.50
CA ARG A 304 -10.62 -16.90 6.06
C ARG A 304 -10.68 -17.97 7.15
N ILE A 305 -10.50 -17.61 8.42
CA ILE A 305 -10.61 -18.54 9.55
C ILE A 305 -12.03 -19.11 9.73
N PHE A 306 -13.07 -18.42 9.24
CA PHE A 306 -14.45 -18.88 9.26
C PHE A 306 -14.86 -19.67 8.01
N LEU A 307 -13.99 -19.73 7.00
CA LEU A 307 -14.23 -20.42 5.73
C LEU A 307 -13.61 -21.83 5.69
N LYS A 308 -12.96 -22.25 6.79
CA LYS A 308 -12.44 -23.60 6.99
C LYS A 308 -13.45 -24.45 7.74
#